data_AF-A0A524CJ74-F1
#
_entry.id   AF-A0A524CJ74-F1
#
_cell.length_a   1.000
_cell.length_b   1.000
_cell.length_c   1.000
_cell.angle_alpha   90.00
_cell.angle_beta   90.00
_cell.angle_gamma   90.00
#
_symmetry.space_group_name_H-M   'P 1'
#
loop_
_entity.id
_entity.type
_entity.pdbx_description
1 polymer ?
#
loop_
_entity_poly.entity_id
_entity_poly.type
_entity_poly.pdbx_seq_one_letter_code
_entity_poly.pdbx_strand_id
1 'polypeptide(L)'
;MDSEGNLYIIGGKNDDLDSYDLSLIKFDNLGNFLWNRSWGQSGSGEFVSDIIIDSADNIYLTGWTSMTGVLGMEDTFLIKYISN
;
A
#
# COMPACT_ATOMS: atom_id res chain seq x y z
N MET A 1 -10.59 6.34 5.90
CA MET A 1 -11.95 6.08 5.38
C MET A 1 -12.26 7.21 4.41
N ASP A 2 -12.87 6.91 3.27
CA ASP A 2 -13.29 7.95 2.31
C ASP A 2 -14.65 8.57 2.67
N SER A 3 -15.10 9.54 1.87
CA SER A 3 -16.34 10.28 2.11
C SER A 3 -17.62 9.43 2.04
N GLU A 4 -17.57 8.29 1.34
CA GLU A 4 -18.67 7.31 1.25
C GLU A 4 -18.69 6.31 2.42
N GLY A 5 -17.67 6.37 3.28
CA GLY A 5 -17.51 5.46 4.42
C GLY A 5 -16.77 4.16 4.09
N ASN A 6 -16.16 4.05 2.91
CA ASN A 6 -15.37 2.88 2.55
C ASN A 6 -14.05 2.86 3.36
N LEU A 7 -13.70 1.67 3.83
CA LEU A 7 -12.51 1.43 4.62
C LEU A 7 -11.34 1.05 3.72
N TYR A 8 -10.16 1.57 4.05
CA TYR A 8 -8.90 1.21 3.40
C TYR A 8 -8.00 0.57 4.44
N ILE A 9 -7.50 -0.62 4.12
CA ILE A 9 -6.54 -1.36 4.95
C ILE A 9 -5.25 -1.47 4.17
N ILE A 10 -4.15 -1.19 4.86
CA ILE A 10 -2.80 -1.29 4.32
C ILE A 10 -2.02 -2.34 5.10
N GLY A 11 -1.25 -3.16 4.40
CA GLY A 11 -0.42 -4.17 5.02
C GLY A 11 0.59 -4.77 4.05
N GLY A 12 1.59 -5.44 4.63
CA GLY A 12 2.55 -6.25 3.88
C GLY A 12 1.99 -7.64 3.61
N LYS A 13 2.19 -8.16 2.41
CA LYS A 13 2.04 -9.57 2.06
C LYS A 13 3.44 -10.18 2.11
N ASN A 14 3.60 -11.22 2.92
CA ASN A 14 4.84 -11.99 2.94
C ASN A 14 4.78 -13.00 1.80
N ASP A 15 5.71 -12.88 0.88
CA ASP A 15 5.93 -13.87 -0.16
C ASP A 15 7.07 -14.79 0.30
N ASP A 16 7.09 -16.04 -0.20
CA ASP A 16 7.98 -17.14 0.24
C ASP A 16 9.51 -16.84 0.13
N LEU A 17 9.90 -15.63 -0.27
CA LEU A 17 11.27 -15.17 -0.54
C LEU A 17 11.70 -13.97 0.33
N ASP A 18 11.14 -13.81 1.53
CA ASP A 18 11.40 -12.67 2.43
C ASP A 18 11.10 -11.29 1.81
N SER A 19 10.23 -11.27 0.80
CA SER A 19 9.72 -10.07 0.12
C SER A 19 8.45 -9.61 0.86
N TYR A 20 8.42 -8.32 1.22
CA TYR A 20 7.24 -7.69 1.83
C TYR A 20 6.54 -6.86 0.76
N ASP A 21 5.55 -7.43 0.09
CA ASP A 21 4.80 -6.68 -0.93
C ASP A 21 3.76 -5.79 -0.23
N LEU A 22 3.67 -4.54 -0.66
CA LEU A 22 2.64 -3.61 -0.20
C LEU A 22 1.27 -4.02 -0.76
N SER A 23 0.26 -4.08 0.09
CA SER A 23 -1.15 -4.28 -0.28
C SER A 23 -2.05 -3.17 0.26
N LEU A 24 -2.88 -2.60 -0.62
CA LEU A 24 -3.97 -1.67 -0.30
C LEU A 24 -5.30 -2.33 -0.66
N ILE A 25 -6.14 -2.53 0.35
CA ILE A 25 -7.42 -3.20 0.21
C ILE A 25 -8.54 -2.23 0.55
N LYS A 26 -9.55 -2.14 -0.31
CA LYS A 26 -10.77 -1.36 -0.07
C LYS A 26 -11.94 -2.28 0.28
N PHE A 27 -12.65 -1.91 1.32
CA PHE A 27 -13.93 -2.50 1.73
C PHE A 27 -15.01 -1.42 1.73
N ASP A 28 -16.26 -1.79 1.46
CA ASP A 28 -17.38 -0.87 1.65
C ASP A 28 -17.67 -0.63 3.15
N ASN A 29 -18.60 0.28 3.43
CA ASN A 29 -19.00 0.62 4.80
C ASN A 29 -19.71 -0.52 5.56
N LEU A 30 -20.05 -1.62 4.88
CA LEU A 30 -20.61 -2.84 5.47
C LEU A 30 -19.54 -3.92 5.67
N GLY A 31 -18.29 -3.67 5.27
CA GLY A 31 -17.18 -4.60 5.35
C GLY A 31 -17.11 -5.59 4.17
N ASN A 32 -17.85 -5.37 3.08
CA ASN A 32 -17.71 -6.18 1.88
C ASN A 32 -16.45 -5.78 1.11
N PHE A 33 -15.70 -6.76 0.64
CA PHE A 33 -14.52 -6.54 -0.20
C PHE A 33 -14.91 -5.86 -1.51
N LEU A 34 -14.23 -4.77 -1.86
CA LEU A 34 -14.39 -4.08 -3.14
C LEU A 34 -13.22 -4.37 -4.07
N TRP A 35 -11.99 -4.13 -3.64
CA TRP A 35 -10.80 -4.40 -4.45
C TRP A 35 -9.51 -4.51 -3.63
N ASN A 36 -8.48 -5.05 -4.28
CA ASN A 36 -7.10 -5.09 -3.80
C ASN A 36 -6.16 -4.50 -4.87
N ARG A 37 -5.14 -3.75 -4.43
CA ARG A 37 -4.00 -3.31 -5.21
C ARG A 37 -2.74 -3.69 -4.46
N SER A 38 -1.80 -4.34 -5.15
CA SER A 38 -0.54 -4.74 -4.55
C SER A 38 0.63 -4.23 -5.38
N TRP A 39 1.71 -3.84 -4.69
CA TRP A 39 2.95 -3.36 -5.28
C TRP A 39 4.10 -4.09 -4.61
N GLY A 40 5.01 -4.58 -5.42
CA GLY A 40 6.24 -5.20 -4.96
C GLY A 40 7.03 -5.76 -6.13
N GLN A 41 8.32 -5.97 -5.91
CA GLN A 41 9.20 -6.62 -6.86
C GLN A 41 9.91 -7.77 -6.16
N SER A 42 10.12 -8.88 -6.88
CA SER A 42 10.85 -10.01 -6.32
C SER A 42 12.24 -9.57 -5.85
N GLY A 43 12.52 -9.81 -4.58
CA GLY A 43 13.78 -9.39 -3.97
C GLY A 43 13.76 -7.95 -3.45
N SER A 44 12.60 -7.31 -3.30
CA SER A 44 12.43 -6.08 -2.53
C SER A 44 11.39 -6.24 -1.42
N GLY A 45 11.43 -5.36 -0.43
CA GLY A 45 10.36 -5.18 0.55
C GLY A 45 9.89 -3.74 0.52
N GLU A 46 8.58 -3.53 0.45
CA GLU A 46 7.91 -2.24 0.49
C GLU A 46 7.36 -1.98 1.89
N PHE A 47 7.82 -0.90 2.50
CA PHE A 47 7.44 -0.49 3.85
C PHE A 47 6.68 0.82 3.80
N VAL A 48 5.48 0.85 4.37
CA VAL A 48 4.64 2.06 4.42
C VAL A 48 4.93 2.83 5.68
N SER A 49 5.19 4.12 5.53
CA SER A 49 5.33 5.06 6.64
C SER A 49 4.03 5.75 6.98
N ASP A 50 3.23 6.14 5.98
CA ASP A 50 1.99 6.88 6.21
C ASP A 50 0.97 6.70 5.08
N ILE A 51 -0.31 6.88 5.42
CA ILE A 51 -1.46 6.88 4.52
C ILE A 51 -2.37 8.07 4.85
N ILE A 52 -2.64 8.89 3.84
CA ILE A 52 -3.63 9.98 3.94
C ILE A 52 -4.66 9.88 2.82
N ILE A 53 -5.86 10.39 3.09
CA ILE A 53 -6.93 10.53 2.10
C ILE A 53 -7.27 12.02 2.04
N ASP A 54 -7.29 12.59 0.83
CA ASP A 54 -7.68 13.99 0.64
C ASP A 54 -9.20 14.16 0.55
N SER A 55 -9.67 15.41 0.50
CA SER A 55 -11.11 15.72 0.43
C SER A 55 -11.78 15.31 -0.89
N ALA A 56 -10.99 14.88 -1.88
CA ALA A 56 -11.48 14.33 -3.15
C ALA A 56 -11.33 12.80 -3.19
N ASP A 57 -11.18 12.17 -2.02
CA ASP A 57 -11.02 10.73 -1.82
C ASP A 57 -9.82 10.12 -2.55
N ASN A 58 -8.83 10.93 -2.92
CA ASN A 58 -7.56 10.40 -3.40
C ASN A 58 -6.74 9.90 -2.22
N ILE A 59 -6.08 8.76 -2.42
CA ILE A 59 -5.26 8.10 -1.40
C ILE A 59 -3.80 8.38 -1.73
N TYR A 60 -3.03 8.75 -0.73
CA TYR A 60 -1.59 8.95 -0.83
C TYR A 60 -0.90 8.04 0.17
N LEU A 61 0.07 7.28 -0.32
CA LEU A 61 0.88 6.36 0.45
C LEU A 61 2.33 6.79 0.34
N THR A 62 3.00 6.90 1.48
CA THR A 62 4.45 7.15 1.53
C THR A 62 5.14 5.96 2.17
N GLY A 63 6.39 5.76 1.78
CA GLY A 63 7.17 4.66 2.29
C GLY A 63 8.51 4.54 1.61
N TRP A 64 9.15 3.41 1.81
CA TRP A 64 10.44 3.08 1.23
C TRP A 64 10.46 1.63 0.78
N THR A 65 11.21 1.37 -0.27
CA THR A 65 11.54 0.02 -0.73
C THR A 65 12.93 -0.34 -0.22
N SER A 66 13.20 -1.63 -0.02
CA SER A 66 14.53 -2.13 0.33
C SER A 66 14.80 -3.42 -0.44
N MET A 67 15.94 -3.51 -1.12
CA MET A 67 16.30 -4.73 -1.83
C MET A 67 16.85 -5.79 -0.86
N THR A 68 16.25 -6.98 -0.86
CA THR A 68 16.75 -8.11 -0.08
C THR A 68 18.06 -8.61 -0.70
N GLY A 69 19.09 -8.77 0.13
CA GLY A 69 20.40 -9.29 -0.29
C GLY A 69 21.43 -8.26 -0.76
N VAL A 70 21.06 -6.98 -0.92
CA VAL A 70 22.02 -5.87 -1.12
C VAL A 70 21.87 -4.89 0.05
N LEU A 71 22.78 -4.97 1.03
CA LEU A 71 22.70 -4.18 2.26
C LEU A 71 22.69 -2.68 1.96
N GLY A 72 21.60 -2.00 2.34
CA GLY A 72 21.53 -0.54 2.46
C GLY A 72 21.02 0.23 1.24
N MET A 73 20.44 -0.44 0.24
CA MET A 73 19.74 0.25 -0.85
C MET A 73 18.27 0.42 -0.48
N GLU A 74 17.90 1.66 -0.11
CA GLU A 74 16.51 2.06 0.14
C GLU A 74 16.11 3.17 -0.84
N ASP A 75 14.93 3.04 -1.46
CA ASP A 75 14.34 4.10 -2.30
C ASP A 75 13.01 4.55 -1.69
N THR A 76 12.80 5.87 -1.60
CA THR A 76 11.52 6.41 -1.12
C THR A 76 10.47 6.39 -2.24
N PHE A 77 9.22 6.05 -1.90
CA PHE A 77 8.09 6.13 -2.82
C PHE A 77 6.96 7.03 -2.31
N LEU A 78 6.21 7.57 -3.27
CA LEU A 78 4.89 8.16 -3.09
C LEU A 78 3.94 7.51 -4.10
N ILE A 79 2.91 6.82 -3.62
CA ILE A 79 1.85 6.26 -4.48
C ILE A 79 0.60 7.11 -4.29
N LYS A 80 0.04 7.60 -5.41
CA LYS A 80 -1.26 8.25 -5.45
C LYS A 80 -2.26 7.33 -6.13
N TYR A 81 -3.37 7.04 -5.45
CA TYR A 81 -4.54 6.39 -6.05
C TYR A 81 -5.64 7.43 -6.21
N ILE A 82 -6.14 7.57 -7.45
CA ILE A 82 -7.20 8.52 -7.79
C ILE A 82 -8.55 7.83 -7.65
N SER A 83 -9.46 8.44 -6.89
CA SER A 83 -10.86 8.03 -6.90
C SER A 83 -11.50 8.54 -8.20
N ASN A 84 -12.13 7.64 -8.96
CA ASN A 84 -12.87 7.99 -10.19
C ASN A 84 -14.30 8.37 -9.87
#